data_AF-A0A953XYI3-F1
#
_entry.id   AF-A0A953XYI3-F1
#
_cell.length_a   1.000
_cell.length_b   1.000
_cell.length_c   1.000
_cell.angle_alpha   90.00
_cell.angle_beta   90.00
_cell.angle_gamma   90.00
#
_symmetry.space_group_name_H-M   'P 1'
#
loop_
_entity.id
_entity.type
_entity.pdbx_description
1 polymer ?
#
loop_
_entity_poly.entity_id
_entity_poly.type
_entity_poly.pdbx_seq_one_letter_code
_entity_poly.pdbx_strand_id
1 'polypeptide(L)'
;MVNPSGPGGRSISDRQGTPIGTGGQRAAIGQGQQRGPAINQPQRPGPPVQPRPTPVQVQPQQVHAQQVHAQQVHAQQVHAQQMHAQQQAQQRAQVAPAQPQGSVTGGLKPGMANPNDPNLKPLERLFALMAQYDSSDLHLKAGCPPVMRVRGEMRPLQLGRLSSDDIYEMLKTITTAEQIKSYDETGDLDFAFMLPDQARSRFRLNVFRDKRANALVARRINNDIPSFEDLNLPGESLRKIMEAEDGLIVLAGVTGSGKSTTIASMIDWINENHAKHIVTVEDPIEFEFTNKRSFISQREIGVDCVDFKAAIRTLVRQDPDVILIGEMRDQETFEFGLTAAETGHLVFGTLHAGTVSQSIGRILGLFPPDKHHVLRQGLQFNLRSIICQKLVPSPVRGRQPINEILIASPIVKKILAEGADKKLNAVMMGGREDGMMTFDQCLLGHCKAGVIEVDMALKYATNPDQFKLRVQGIELGGSSGGIIG
;
A
#
# COMPACT_ATOMS: atom_id res chain seq x y z
N MET A 1 74.51 7.55 -1.31
CA MET A 1 74.72 8.70 -0.40
C MET A 1 73.68 8.64 0.70
N VAL A 2 74.15 8.41 1.93
CA VAL A 2 73.69 8.92 3.25
C VAL A 2 72.21 8.77 3.66
N ASN A 3 72.01 7.83 4.59
CA ASN A 3 70.95 7.61 5.61
C ASN A 3 70.89 8.76 6.67
N PRO A 4 70.19 8.66 7.84
CA PRO A 4 68.79 8.30 8.18
C PRO A 4 68.22 9.22 9.32
N SER A 5 66.98 9.00 9.80
CA SER A 5 66.48 9.21 11.20
C SER A 5 64.94 9.08 11.20
N GLY A 6 64.21 8.51 12.15
CA GLY A 6 64.42 7.93 13.48
C GLY A 6 63.03 7.72 14.13
N PRO A 7 62.87 6.89 15.18
CA PRO A 7 61.59 6.29 15.59
C PRO A 7 60.97 6.91 16.85
N GLY A 8 59.68 6.62 17.14
CA GLY A 8 59.08 6.96 18.43
C GLY A 8 57.60 6.58 18.59
N GLY A 9 57.32 5.37 19.08
CA GLY A 9 56.00 4.96 19.58
C GLY A 9 56.15 4.31 20.95
N ARG A 10 55.78 5.03 22.02
CA ARG A 10 55.67 4.50 23.39
C ARG A 10 54.22 4.09 23.65
N SER A 11 54.04 2.84 24.05
CA SER A 11 52.80 2.23 24.52
C SER A 11 52.47 2.68 25.95
N ILE A 12 51.18 2.96 26.21
CA ILE A 12 50.63 3.35 27.50
C ILE A 12 49.81 2.20 28.11
N SER A 13 50.18 1.88 29.36
CA SER A 13 49.43 1.30 30.48
C SER A 13 48.74 -0.08 30.38
N ASP A 14 49.42 -1.06 30.98
CA ASP A 14 48.82 -2.14 31.79
C ASP A 14 48.77 -1.71 33.27
N ARG A 15 47.64 -1.90 33.96
CA ARG A 15 47.59 -2.11 35.42
C ARG A 15 46.49 -3.11 35.80
N GLN A 16 46.98 -4.19 36.41
CA GLN A 16 46.34 -5.19 37.28
C GLN A 16 45.54 -4.48 38.43
N GLY A 17 44.52 -5.01 39.11
CA GLY A 17 44.05 -6.39 39.31
C GLY A 17 44.01 -6.76 40.82
N THR A 18 42.81 -6.69 41.45
CA THR A 18 42.27 -7.47 42.62
C THR A 18 42.78 -7.26 44.09
N PRO A 19 42.12 -7.80 45.18
CA PRO A 19 40.68 -8.10 45.49
C PRO A 19 40.23 -7.82 46.98
N ILE A 20 39.04 -8.36 47.40
CA ILE A 20 38.50 -8.71 48.76
C ILE A 20 37.44 -7.73 49.34
N GLY A 21 36.26 -8.10 49.89
CA GLY A 21 35.64 -9.41 50.15
C GLY A 21 34.20 -9.35 50.77
N THR A 22 33.48 -10.45 50.56
CA THR A 22 32.56 -11.24 51.44
C THR A 22 31.65 -10.64 52.53
N GLY A 23 30.39 -11.11 52.53
CA GLY A 23 29.48 -11.30 53.68
C GLY A 23 28.09 -10.73 53.41
N GLY A 24 26.94 -11.41 53.51
CA GLY A 24 26.56 -12.67 54.13
C GLY A 24 25.31 -12.45 55.00
N GLN A 25 24.22 -13.18 54.70
CA GLN A 25 23.09 -13.58 55.58
C GLN A 25 21.78 -12.75 55.69
N ARG A 26 20.68 -13.51 55.44
CA ARG A 26 19.44 -13.72 56.27
C ARG A 26 18.49 -12.52 56.49
N ALA A 27 17.16 -12.64 56.65
CA ALA A 27 16.19 -13.74 56.64
C ALA A 27 14.77 -13.13 56.59
N ALA A 28 13.79 -13.95 56.22
CA ALA A 28 12.35 -13.69 56.29
C ALA A 28 11.73 -14.19 57.63
N ILE A 29 10.43 -13.89 57.82
CA ILE A 29 9.44 -14.47 58.79
C ILE A 29 9.50 -13.80 60.19
N GLY A 30 8.42 -13.43 60.90
CA GLY A 30 6.97 -13.55 60.76
C GLY A 30 6.30 -13.54 62.16
N GLN A 31 5.02 -13.15 62.25
CA GLN A 31 4.02 -13.40 63.34
C GLN A 31 4.32 -12.78 64.74
N GLY A 32 3.38 -12.37 65.60
CA GLY A 32 1.91 -12.41 65.67
C GLY A 32 1.44 -12.00 67.09
N GLN A 33 0.11 -11.95 67.30
CA GLN A 33 -0.63 -11.99 68.60
C GLN A 33 -0.69 -10.67 69.43
N GLN A 34 -1.79 -10.23 70.09
CA GLN A 34 -3.03 -10.86 70.61
C GLN A 34 -4.11 -9.81 71.05
N ARG A 35 -5.41 -10.13 70.79
CA ARG A 35 -6.73 -9.89 71.50
C ARG A 35 -6.93 -8.67 72.43
N GLY A 36 -7.97 -7.80 72.35
CA GLY A 36 -9.46 -7.93 72.49
C GLY A 36 -9.96 -6.96 73.62
N PRO A 37 -11.26 -6.69 73.96
CA PRO A 37 -12.56 -6.87 73.30
C PRO A 37 -13.38 -5.54 73.11
N ALA A 38 -14.65 -5.67 72.69
CA ALA A 38 -15.56 -4.64 72.14
C ALA A 38 -16.33 -3.75 73.14
N ILE A 39 -16.67 -2.51 72.74
CA ILE A 39 -17.81 -1.70 73.23
C ILE A 39 -18.43 -0.92 72.05
N ASN A 40 -19.75 -0.77 72.08
CA ASN A 40 -20.69 -0.50 70.98
C ASN A 40 -21.20 0.97 70.93
N GLN A 41 -21.35 1.49 69.70
CA GLN A 41 -22.32 2.51 69.19
C GLN A 41 -22.23 4.01 69.61
N PRO A 42 -22.83 4.98 68.83
CA PRO A 42 -23.71 4.84 67.65
C PRO A 42 -23.32 5.64 66.38
N GLN A 43 -23.63 5.08 65.20
CA GLN A 43 -23.72 5.79 63.91
C GLN A 43 -25.18 5.98 63.48
N ARG A 44 -25.41 7.02 62.68
CA ARG A 44 -26.70 7.61 62.26
C ARG A 44 -27.57 6.67 61.39
N PRO A 45 -28.90 6.94 61.27
CA PRO A 45 -29.85 6.04 60.59
C PRO A 45 -29.76 6.12 59.06
N GLY A 46 -29.86 4.97 58.41
CA GLY A 46 -30.12 4.83 56.97
C GLY A 46 -31.63 4.86 56.64
N PRO A 47 -32.01 5.05 55.36
CA PRO A 47 -33.39 5.28 54.93
C PRO A 47 -34.27 4.00 54.97
N PRO A 48 -35.60 4.13 54.96
CA PRO A 48 -36.52 3.05 55.29
C PRO A 48 -36.68 2.00 54.19
N VAL A 49 -36.82 0.75 54.61
CA VAL A 49 -37.11 -0.44 53.77
C VAL A 49 -38.62 -0.55 53.57
N GLN A 50 -39.07 -0.66 52.31
CA GLN A 50 -40.48 -0.90 51.96
C GLN A 50 -40.89 -2.37 52.18
N PRO A 51 -42.17 -2.65 52.50
CA PRO A 51 -42.64 -4.00 52.79
C PRO A 51 -42.73 -4.89 51.54
N ARG A 52 -42.40 -6.18 51.71
CA ARG A 52 -42.53 -7.20 50.65
C ARG A 52 -44.01 -7.51 50.37
N PRO A 53 -44.43 -7.65 49.09
CA PRO A 53 -45.78 -8.06 48.75
C PRO A 53 -45.99 -9.57 48.94
N THR A 54 -47.18 -9.94 49.41
CA THR A 54 -47.68 -11.32 49.54
C THR A 54 -47.83 -11.98 48.17
N PRO A 55 -47.55 -13.28 47.99
CA PRO A 55 -47.66 -13.91 46.67
C PRO A 55 -49.12 -14.07 46.23
N VAL A 56 -49.44 -13.58 45.04
CA VAL A 56 -50.70 -13.86 44.33
C VAL A 56 -50.65 -15.31 43.84
N GLN A 57 -51.58 -16.15 44.30
CA GLN A 57 -51.79 -17.48 43.71
C GLN A 57 -52.43 -17.31 42.33
N VAL A 58 -51.65 -17.50 41.27
CA VAL A 58 -52.15 -17.57 39.89
C VAL A 58 -52.65 -18.99 39.65
N GLN A 59 -53.92 -19.13 39.23
CA GLN A 59 -54.54 -20.43 38.98
C GLN A 59 -53.79 -21.18 37.84
N PRO A 60 -53.45 -22.48 38.01
CA PRO A 60 -52.62 -23.23 37.06
C PRO A 60 -53.13 -23.29 35.60
N GLN A 61 -54.44 -23.08 35.39
CA GLN A 61 -55.05 -23.19 34.07
C GLN A 61 -54.73 -22.03 33.12
N GLN A 62 -54.43 -20.82 33.62
CA GLN A 62 -54.14 -19.67 32.76
C GLN A 62 -52.68 -19.66 32.25
N VAL A 63 -51.73 -20.17 33.03
CA VAL A 63 -50.31 -20.24 32.64
C VAL A 63 -50.09 -21.30 31.56
N HIS A 64 -50.83 -22.41 31.63
CA HIS A 64 -50.75 -23.49 30.65
C HIS A 64 -51.34 -23.05 29.29
N ALA A 65 -52.47 -22.34 29.28
CA ALA A 65 -53.07 -21.84 28.04
C ALA A 65 -52.17 -20.83 27.31
N GLN A 66 -51.49 -19.93 28.05
CA GLN A 66 -50.55 -18.97 27.46
C GLN A 66 -49.26 -19.63 26.94
N GLN A 67 -48.74 -20.65 27.62
CA GLN A 67 -47.58 -21.41 27.13
C GLN A 67 -47.90 -22.24 25.89
N VAL A 68 -49.07 -22.89 25.85
CA VAL A 68 -49.51 -23.66 24.67
C VAL A 68 -49.73 -22.73 23.48
N HIS A 69 -50.30 -21.54 23.69
CA HIS A 69 -50.47 -20.55 22.64
C HIS A 69 -49.12 -20.02 22.13
N ALA A 70 -48.17 -19.70 23.02
CA ALA A 70 -46.84 -19.22 22.62
C ALA A 70 -46.05 -20.30 21.84
N GLN A 71 -46.16 -21.57 22.25
CA GLN A 71 -45.55 -22.69 21.53
C GLN A 71 -46.20 -22.93 20.16
N GLN A 72 -47.52 -22.76 20.04
CA GLN A 72 -48.21 -22.86 18.75
C GLN A 72 -47.82 -21.72 17.81
N VAL A 73 -47.72 -20.48 18.30
CA VAL A 73 -47.28 -19.33 17.49
C VAL A 73 -45.83 -19.51 17.02
N HIS A 74 -44.94 -20.00 17.90
CA HIS A 74 -43.56 -20.28 17.53
C HIS A 74 -43.45 -21.42 16.50
N ALA A 75 -44.20 -22.51 16.68
CA ALA A 75 -44.24 -23.61 15.72
C ALA A 75 -44.77 -23.16 14.34
N GLN A 76 -45.79 -22.29 14.31
CA GLN A 76 -46.31 -21.71 13.08
C GLN A 76 -45.28 -20.80 12.38
N GLN A 77 -44.52 -20.00 13.14
CA GLN A 77 -43.45 -19.17 12.57
C GLN A 77 -42.29 -19.99 12.00
N VAL A 78 -41.86 -21.04 12.69
CA VAL A 78 -40.80 -21.94 12.20
C VAL A 78 -41.27 -22.69 10.95
N HIS A 79 -42.52 -23.15 10.93
CA HIS A 79 -43.10 -23.79 9.75
C HIS A 79 -43.21 -22.81 8.57
N ALA A 80 -43.64 -21.57 8.79
CA ALA A 80 -43.69 -20.53 7.75
C ALA A 80 -42.30 -20.20 7.19
N GLN A 81 -41.27 -20.14 8.03
CA GLN A 81 -39.88 -19.92 7.60
C GLN A 81 -39.33 -21.10 6.80
N GLN A 82 -39.64 -22.34 7.20
CA GLN A 82 -39.25 -23.54 6.45
C GLN A 82 -39.96 -23.63 5.10
N MET A 83 -41.24 -23.27 5.03
CA MET A 83 -42.00 -23.21 3.77
C MET A 83 -41.46 -22.11 2.85
N HIS A 84 -41.08 -20.94 3.38
CA HIS A 84 -40.42 -19.89 2.60
C HIS A 84 -39.04 -20.33 2.08
N ALA A 85 -38.25 -21.02 2.91
CA ALA A 85 -36.96 -21.55 2.50
C ALA A 85 -37.08 -22.66 1.44
N GLN A 86 -38.08 -23.54 1.57
CA GLN A 86 -38.37 -24.57 0.56
C GLN A 86 -38.92 -23.97 -0.73
N GLN A 87 -39.77 -22.95 -0.69
CA GLN A 87 -40.22 -22.23 -1.89
C GLN A 87 -39.05 -21.51 -2.58
N GLN A 88 -38.13 -20.89 -1.84
CA GLN A 88 -36.92 -20.29 -2.41
C GLN A 88 -35.97 -21.34 -3.00
N ALA A 89 -35.83 -22.50 -2.36
CA ALA A 89 -35.05 -23.61 -2.88
C ALA A 89 -35.67 -24.22 -4.14
N GLN A 90 -36.99 -24.35 -4.20
CA GLN A 90 -37.73 -24.83 -5.37
C GLN A 90 -37.72 -23.80 -6.52
N GLN A 91 -37.81 -22.50 -6.22
CA GLN A 91 -37.62 -21.44 -7.22
C GLN A 91 -36.18 -21.43 -7.77
N ARG A 92 -35.16 -21.67 -6.92
CA ARG A 92 -33.77 -21.86 -7.37
C ARG A 92 -33.55 -23.13 -8.18
N ALA A 93 -34.33 -24.19 -7.94
CA ALA A 93 -34.25 -25.46 -8.66
C ALA A 93 -35.04 -25.49 -9.98
N GLN A 94 -36.02 -24.59 -10.16
CA GLN A 94 -36.83 -24.47 -11.39
C GLN A 94 -36.27 -23.47 -12.40
N VAL A 95 -35.29 -22.65 -12.02
CA VAL A 95 -34.44 -21.95 -13.00
C VAL A 95 -33.36 -22.93 -13.43
N ALA A 96 -33.62 -23.67 -14.51
CA ALA A 96 -32.60 -24.42 -15.21
C ALA A 96 -31.41 -23.48 -15.49
N PRO A 97 -30.14 -23.95 -15.38
CA PRO A 97 -29.02 -23.14 -15.81
C PRO A 97 -29.25 -22.79 -17.28
N ALA A 98 -29.50 -21.52 -17.56
CA ALA A 98 -29.37 -21.02 -18.92
C ALA A 98 -27.96 -21.41 -19.35
N GLN A 99 -27.87 -22.30 -20.34
CA GLN A 99 -26.62 -22.51 -21.05
C GLN A 99 -26.10 -21.12 -21.41
N PRO A 100 -24.84 -20.76 -21.12
CA PRO A 100 -24.29 -19.52 -21.60
C PRO A 100 -24.11 -19.66 -23.11
N GLN A 101 -25.19 -19.45 -23.87
CA GLN A 101 -25.13 -18.94 -25.24
C GLN A 101 -24.77 -17.46 -25.13
N GLY A 102 -23.52 -17.24 -24.78
CA GLY A 102 -22.87 -15.97 -24.71
C GLY A 102 -21.42 -16.25 -25.03
N SER A 103 -21.13 -16.46 -26.31
CA SER A 103 -19.78 -16.24 -26.80
C SER A 103 -19.41 -14.83 -26.35
N VAL A 104 -18.53 -14.72 -25.35
CA VAL A 104 -17.89 -13.46 -25.01
C VAL A 104 -16.96 -13.17 -26.18
N THR A 105 -17.52 -12.68 -27.28
CA THR A 105 -16.78 -12.02 -28.35
C THR A 105 -16.40 -10.64 -27.84
N GLY A 106 -15.64 -10.59 -26.75
CA GLY A 106 -14.79 -9.45 -26.47
C GLY A 106 -13.70 -9.49 -27.54
N GLY A 107 -13.75 -8.58 -28.50
CA GLY A 107 -12.69 -8.45 -29.49
C GLY A 107 -11.34 -8.34 -28.77
N LEU A 108 -10.34 -9.08 -29.24
CA LEU A 108 -8.96 -8.95 -28.76
C LEU A 108 -8.56 -7.48 -28.85
N LYS A 109 -8.04 -6.88 -27.77
CA LYS A 109 -7.42 -5.55 -27.87
C LYS A 109 -6.20 -5.67 -28.80
N PRO A 110 -5.86 -4.60 -29.56
CA PRO A 110 -4.68 -4.62 -30.43
C PRO A 110 -3.42 -5.00 -29.66
N GLY A 111 -2.71 -6.05 -30.11
CA GLY A 111 -1.46 -6.53 -29.51
C GLY A 111 -1.60 -7.66 -28.47
N MET A 112 -2.79 -8.24 -28.27
CA MET A 112 -3.00 -9.40 -27.38
C MET A 112 -2.85 -10.75 -28.10
N ALA A 113 -2.42 -11.79 -27.37
CA ALA A 113 -2.22 -13.13 -27.91
C ALA A 113 -3.56 -13.78 -28.19
N ASN A 114 -3.71 -14.34 -29.39
CA ASN A 114 -4.86 -15.17 -29.70
C ASN A 114 -4.69 -16.49 -28.92
N PRO A 115 -5.55 -16.79 -27.92
CA PRO A 115 -5.40 -18.00 -27.12
C PRO A 115 -5.58 -19.28 -27.94
N ASN A 116 -6.14 -19.18 -29.15
CA ASN A 116 -6.31 -20.28 -30.10
C ASN A 116 -5.11 -20.45 -31.06
N ASP A 117 -4.03 -19.70 -30.89
CA ASP A 117 -2.82 -19.88 -31.71
C ASP A 117 -2.24 -21.29 -31.45
N PRO A 118 -2.13 -22.14 -32.49
CA PRO A 118 -1.64 -23.51 -32.33
C PRO A 118 -0.18 -23.57 -31.87
N ASN A 119 0.63 -22.52 -32.10
CA ASN A 119 2.04 -22.49 -31.76
C ASN A 119 2.29 -22.17 -30.28
N LEU A 120 1.30 -21.62 -29.56
CA LEU A 120 1.44 -21.34 -28.14
C LEU A 120 1.52 -22.63 -27.34
N LYS A 121 2.51 -22.70 -26.44
CA LYS A 121 2.66 -23.76 -25.45
C LYS A 121 1.51 -23.70 -24.42
N PRO A 122 1.25 -24.77 -23.66
CA PRO A 122 0.10 -24.83 -22.76
C PRO A 122 0.02 -23.68 -21.74
N LEU A 123 1.15 -23.30 -21.14
CA LEU A 123 1.21 -22.19 -20.18
C LEU A 123 1.04 -20.82 -20.87
N GLU A 124 1.62 -20.65 -22.05
CA GLU A 124 1.50 -19.44 -22.86
C GLU A 124 0.03 -19.21 -23.29
N ARG A 125 -0.73 -20.27 -23.58
CA ARG A 125 -2.18 -20.18 -23.82
C ARG A 125 -2.93 -19.69 -22.59
N LEU A 126 -2.56 -20.14 -21.39
CA LEU A 126 -3.17 -19.65 -20.16
C LEU A 126 -2.87 -18.16 -19.94
N PHE A 127 -1.65 -17.71 -20.27
CA PHE A 127 -1.28 -16.29 -20.25
C PHE A 127 -2.08 -15.46 -21.27
N ALA A 128 -2.28 -15.97 -22.48
CA ALA A 128 -3.15 -15.33 -23.47
C ALA A 128 -4.60 -15.20 -22.96
N LEU A 129 -5.12 -16.24 -22.30
CA LEU A 129 -6.44 -16.19 -21.65
C LEU A 129 -6.48 -15.18 -20.49
N MET A 130 -5.41 -15.03 -19.71
CA MET A 130 -5.34 -13.99 -18.66
C MET A 130 -5.54 -12.60 -19.26
N ALA A 131 -4.91 -12.36 -20.41
CA ALA A 131 -5.06 -11.11 -21.14
C ALA A 131 -6.52 -10.95 -21.61
N GLN A 132 -7.08 -11.95 -22.29
CA GLN A 132 -8.45 -11.92 -22.82
C GLN A 132 -9.53 -11.65 -21.75
N TYR A 133 -9.40 -12.26 -20.57
CA TYR A 133 -10.35 -12.10 -19.47
C TYR A 133 -10.07 -10.91 -18.54
N ASP A 134 -9.06 -10.11 -18.87
CA ASP A 134 -8.59 -9.02 -18.01
C ASP A 134 -8.28 -9.48 -16.56
N SER A 135 -7.63 -10.65 -16.46
CA SER A 135 -7.23 -11.26 -15.20
C SER A 135 -5.95 -10.64 -14.66
N SER A 136 -5.91 -10.36 -13.35
CA SER A 136 -4.70 -9.87 -12.67
C SER A 136 -3.71 -11.00 -12.39
N ASP A 137 -4.21 -12.16 -11.98
CA ASP A 137 -3.40 -13.30 -11.54
C ASP A 137 -3.95 -14.62 -12.10
N LEU A 138 -3.05 -15.57 -12.35
CA LEU A 138 -3.33 -16.97 -12.68
C LEU A 138 -2.71 -17.84 -11.59
N HIS A 139 -3.48 -18.78 -11.09
CA HIS A 139 -3.11 -19.70 -10.03
C HIS A 139 -3.20 -21.14 -10.55
N LEU A 140 -2.09 -21.86 -10.52
CA LEU A 140 -2.00 -23.28 -10.85
C LEU A 140 -1.63 -24.07 -9.59
N LYS A 141 -2.42 -25.10 -9.32
CA LYS A 141 -2.25 -25.97 -8.16
C LYS A 141 -2.65 -27.39 -8.50
N ALA A 142 -1.83 -28.36 -8.11
CA ALA A 142 -2.12 -29.76 -8.32
C ALA A 142 -3.48 -30.17 -7.71
N GLY A 143 -4.25 -30.95 -8.47
CA GLY A 143 -5.60 -31.37 -8.13
C GLY A 143 -6.70 -30.32 -8.39
N CYS A 144 -6.35 -29.12 -8.84
CA CYS A 144 -7.30 -28.05 -9.16
C CYS A 144 -7.28 -27.72 -10.66
N PRO A 145 -8.39 -27.23 -11.24
CA PRO A 145 -8.31 -26.56 -12.54
C PRO A 145 -7.50 -25.26 -12.40
N PRO A 146 -6.95 -24.71 -13.50
CA PRO A 146 -6.40 -23.35 -13.50
C PRO A 146 -7.43 -22.34 -12.99
N VAL A 147 -7.00 -21.42 -12.13
CA VAL A 147 -7.88 -20.39 -11.54
C VAL A 147 -7.34 -19.01 -11.86
N MET A 148 -8.20 -18.11 -12.32
CA MET A 148 -7.87 -16.73 -12.62
C MET A 148 -8.49 -15.77 -11.61
N ARG A 149 -7.78 -14.69 -11.26
CA ARG A 149 -8.34 -13.59 -10.48
C ARG A 149 -8.86 -12.51 -11.42
N VAL A 150 -10.18 -12.44 -11.58
CA VAL A 150 -10.84 -11.43 -12.41
C VAL A 150 -11.58 -10.46 -11.51
N ARG A 151 -11.21 -9.17 -11.55
CA ARG A 151 -11.80 -8.11 -10.72
C ARG A 151 -11.82 -8.45 -9.22
N GLY A 152 -10.75 -9.09 -8.75
CA GLY A 152 -10.58 -9.49 -7.34
C GLY A 152 -11.16 -10.86 -6.99
N GLU A 153 -12.01 -11.45 -7.82
CA GLU A 153 -12.65 -12.75 -7.57
C GLU A 153 -11.89 -13.91 -8.21
N MET A 154 -11.76 -15.01 -7.47
CA MET A 154 -11.15 -16.26 -7.97
C MET A 154 -12.15 -17.03 -8.81
N ARG A 155 -11.84 -17.24 -10.10
CA ARG A 155 -12.70 -17.91 -11.07
C ARG A 155 -11.97 -19.10 -11.70
N PRO A 156 -12.41 -20.35 -11.43
CA PRO A 156 -11.83 -21.52 -12.08
C PRO A 156 -12.20 -21.52 -13.57
N LEU A 157 -11.23 -21.86 -14.41
CA LEU A 157 -11.47 -22.08 -15.83
C LEU A 157 -12.19 -23.42 -16.04
N GLN A 158 -12.96 -23.51 -17.13
CA GLN A 158 -13.60 -24.76 -17.57
C GLN A 158 -12.59 -25.68 -18.26
N LEU A 159 -11.51 -26.00 -17.55
CA LEU A 159 -10.44 -26.90 -17.98
C LEU A 159 -10.31 -28.07 -16.99
N GLY A 160 -9.60 -29.11 -17.40
CA GLY A 160 -9.30 -30.25 -16.54
C GLY A 160 -8.48 -29.87 -15.29
N ARG A 161 -8.52 -30.72 -14.27
CA ARG A 161 -7.65 -30.60 -13.10
C ARG A 161 -6.21 -30.88 -13.53
N LEU A 162 -5.28 -30.06 -13.05
CA LEU A 162 -3.86 -30.25 -13.32
C LEU A 162 -3.24 -31.23 -12.33
N SER A 163 -2.39 -32.13 -12.82
CA SER A 163 -1.46 -32.91 -12.00
C SER A 163 -0.25 -32.06 -11.58
N SER A 164 0.53 -32.56 -10.61
CA SER A 164 1.80 -31.92 -10.24
C SER A 164 2.81 -31.94 -11.39
N ASP A 165 2.77 -33.01 -12.19
CA ASP A 165 3.67 -33.19 -13.34
C ASP A 165 3.27 -32.26 -14.48
N ASP A 166 1.96 -32.05 -14.71
CA ASP A 166 1.47 -31.10 -15.72
C ASP A 166 2.04 -29.69 -15.48
N ILE A 167 2.02 -29.25 -14.22
CA ILE A 167 2.54 -27.93 -13.81
C ILE A 167 4.07 -27.88 -14.00
N TYR A 168 4.78 -28.95 -13.70
CA TYR A 168 6.23 -29.04 -13.89
C TYR A 168 6.63 -29.02 -15.37
N GLU A 169 5.92 -29.78 -16.21
CA GLU A 169 6.11 -29.75 -17.66
C GLU A 169 5.86 -28.35 -18.22
N MET A 170 4.79 -27.68 -17.77
CA MET A 170 4.53 -26.27 -18.11
C MET A 170 5.67 -25.34 -17.67
N LEU A 171 6.17 -25.49 -16.45
CA LEU A 171 7.26 -24.68 -15.91
C LEU A 171 8.52 -24.77 -16.78
N LYS A 172 8.94 -25.99 -17.15
CA LYS A 172 10.14 -26.23 -17.98
C LYS A 172 10.09 -25.54 -19.35
N THR A 173 8.89 -25.18 -19.84
CA THR A 173 8.77 -24.52 -21.13
C THR A 173 9.16 -23.05 -21.12
N ILE A 174 9.22 -22.44 -19.93
CA ILE A 174 9.42 -21.00 -19.74
C ILE A 174 10.61 -20.66 -18.82
N THR A 175 11.27 -21.67 -18.24
CA THR A 175 12.46 -21.51 -17.38
C THR A 175 13.75 -21.86 -18.10
N THR A 176 14.86 -21.27 -17.65
CA THR A 176 16.21 -21.70 -18.05
C THR A 176 16.66 -22.96 -17.29
N ALA A 177 17.74 -23.58 -17.75
CA ALA A 177 18.33 -24.74 -17.09
C ALA A 177 18.83 -24.41 -15.66
N GLU A 178 19.35 -23.21 -15.43
CA GLU A 178 19.77 -22.78 -14.09
C GLU A 178 18.57 -22.54 -13.18
N GLN A 179 17.50 -21.92 -13.70
CA GLN A 179 16.29 -21.64 -12.94
C GLN A 179 15.57 -22.92 -12.51
N ILE A 180 15.40 -23.89 -13.42
CA ILE A 180 14.75 -25.16 -13.07
C ILE A 180 15.58 -25.95 -12.05
N LYS A 181 16.91 -25.95 -12.20
CA LYS A 181 17.81 -26.59 -11.23
C LYS A 181 17.69 -25.93 -9.86
N SER A 182 17.68 -24.60 -9.80
CA SER A 182 17.49 -23.87 -8.54
C SER A 182 16.16 -24.23 -7.89
N TYR A 183 15.07 -24.24 -8.66
CA TYR A 183 13.75 -24.65 -8.16
C TYR A 183 13.72 -26.10 -7.64
N ASP A 184 14.39 -27.03 -8.33
CA ASP A 184 14.45 -28.42 -7.90
C ASP A 184 15.18 -28.58 -6.56
N GLU A 185 16.20 -27.76 -6.31
CA GLU A 185 17.00 -27.71 -5.07
C GLU A 185 16.29 -26.98 -3.92
N THR A 186 15.71 -25.80 -4.16
CA THR A 186 15.14 -24.92 -3.13
C THR A 186 13.65 -25.12 -2.91
N GLY A 187 12.92 -25.53 -3.96
CA GLY A 187 11.46 -25.58 -3.99
C GLY A 187 10.77 -24.23 -4.19
N ASP A 188 11.50 -23.17 -4.50
CA ASP A 188 10.99 -21.81 -4.70
C ASP A 188 11.75 -21.08 -5.82
N LEU A 189 11.04 -20.35 -6.67
CA LEU A 189 11.60 -19.57 -7.78
C LEU A 189 10.69 -18.39 -8.12
N ASP A 190 11.27 -17.19 -8.14
CA ASP A 190 10.65 -15.96 -8.62
C ASP A 190 11.36 -15.46 -9.88
N PHE A 191 10.62 -15.14 -10.94
CA PHE A 191 11.19 -14.57 -12.17
C PHE A 191 10.14 -13.85 -13.02
N ALA A 192 10.60 -13.02 -13.95
CA ALA A 192 9.76 -12.42 -14.97
C ALA A 192 9.80 -13.25 -16.27
N PHE A 193 8.66 -13.35 -16.95
CA PHE A 193 8.53 -14.00 -18.25
C PHE A 193 7.79 -13.08 -19.23
N MET A 194 8.28 -12.98 -20.45
CA MET A 194 7.64 -12.25 -21.54
C MET A 194 7.13 -13.24 -22.58
N LEU A 195 5.87 -13.10 -23.00
CA LEU A 195 5.33 -13.93 -24.08
C LEU A 195 6.10 -13.65 -25.38
N PRO A 196 6.62 -14.70 -26.06
CA PRO A 196 7.26 -14.56 -27.37
C PRO A 196 6.31 -13.88 -28.38
N ASP A 197 6.88 -13.06 -29.26
CA ASP A 197 6.17 -12.29 -30.31
C ASP A 197 5.16 -11.25 -29.82
N GLN A 198 5.07 -11.01 -28.51
CA GLN A 198 4.17 -10.02 -27.91
C GLN A 198 4.84 -9.22 -26.79
N ALA A 199 5.51 -8.14 -27.18
CA ALA A 199 6.17 -7.19 -26.28
C ALA A 199 5.24 -6.53 -25.23
N ARG A 200 3.93 -6.79 -25.26
CA ARG A 200 2.93 -6.20 -24.35
C ARG A 200 2.40 -7.13 -23.26
N SER A 201 2.88 -8.38 -23.19
CA SER A 201 2.39 -9.36 -22.22
C SER A 201 3.55 -9.93 -21.39
N ARG A 202 3.94 -9.17 -20.37
CA ARG A 202 4.92 -9.57 -19.36
C ARG A 202 4.20 -10.10 -18.11
N PHE A 203 4.79 -11.12 -17.50
CA PHE A 203 4.26 -11.77 -16.30
C PHE A 203 5.35 -11.89 -15.26
N ARG A 204 5.01 -11.68 -13.99
CA ARG A 204 5.83 -12.10 -12.86
C ARG A 204 5.32 -13.44 -12.36
N LEU A 205 6.21 -14.41 -12.25
CA LEU A 205 5.89 -15.74 -11.79
C LEU A 205 6.54 -15.99 -10.44
N ASN A 206 5.73 -16.50 -9.52
CA ASN A 206 6.18 -17.11 -8.27
C ASN A 206 5.84 -18.60 -8.34
N VAL A 207 6.85 -19.46 -8.25
CA VAL A 207 6.75 -20.90 -8.38
C VAL A 207 7.24 -21.52 -7.08
N PHE A 208 6.42 -22.38 -6.49
CA PHE A 208 6.68 -22.92 -5.15
C PHE A 208 6.16 -24.35 -5.01
N ARG A 209 6.50 -25.01 -3.91
CA ARG A 209 5.95 -26.34 -3.57
C ARG A 209 4.80 -26.23 -2.56
N ASP A 210 3.60 -26.67 -2.95
CA ASP A 210 2.46 -26.84 -2.05
C ASP A 210 2.31 -28.32 -1.69
N LYS A 211 2.61 -28.69 -0.43
CA LYS A 211 2.57 -30.09 0.05
C LYS A 211 3.36 -31.07 -0.84
N ARG A 212 4.56 -30.67 -1.24
CA ARG A 212 5.46 -31.41 -2.16
C ARG A 212 4.99 -31.48 -3.62
N ALA A 213 3.87 -30.85 -3.97
CA ALA A 213 3.42 -30.72 -5.36
C ALA A 213 3.81 -29.36 -5.94
N ASN A 214 4.02 -29.30 -7.25
CA ASN A 214 4.36 -28.07 -7.94
C ASN A 214 3.15 -27.13 -7.99
N ALA A 215 3.39 -25.84 -7.72
CA ALA A 215 2.40 -24.79 -7.78
C ALA A 215 3.01 -23.53 -8.39
N LEU A 216 2.17 -22.71 -9.03
CA LEU A 216 2.60 -21.51 -9.72
C LEU A 216 1.53 -20.44 -9.59
N VAL A 217 1.99 -19.20 -9.33
CA VAL A 217 1.18 -17.99 -9.44
C VAL A 217 1.85 -17.07 -10.44
N ALA A 218 1.14 -16.72 -11.50
CA ALA A 218 1.57 -15.70 -12.46
C ALA A 218 0.73 -14.44 -12.28
N ARG A 219 1.37 -13.28 -12.18
CA ARG A 219 0.74 -11.97 -12.20
C ARG A 219 1.04 -11.29 -13.53
N ARG A 220 0.01 -10.74 -14.18
CA ARG A 220 0.20 -9.94 -15.39
C ARG A 220 0.75 -8.56 -15.00
N ILE A 221 1.84 -8.13 -15.63
CA ILE A 221 2.37 -6.76 -15.52
C ILE A 221 1.63 -5.90 -16.53
N ASN A 222 1.29 -4.66 -16.15
CA ASN A 222 0.47 -3.79 -16.97
C ASN A 222 1.34 -2.85 -17.83
N ASN A 223 1.07 -2.83 -19.13
CA ASN A 223 1.76 -1.95 -20.07
C ASN A 223 0.88 -0.74 -20.45
N ASP A 224 -0.40 -0.76 -20.09
CA ASP A 224 -1.31 0.37 -20.28
C ASP A 224 -1.16 1.32 -19.07
N ILE A 225 -0.34 2.35 -19.25
CA ILE A 225 -0.17 3.43 -18.28
C ILE A 225 -1.29 4.46 -18.50
N PRO A 226 -2.14 4.70 -17.50
CA PRO A 226 -3.26 5.66 -17.64
C PRO A 226 -2.75 7.11 -17.67
N SER A 227 -3.45 7.99 -18.38
CA SER A 227 -3.16 9.43 -18.34
C SER A 227 -3.61 10.07 -17.02
N PHE A 228 -3.18 11.31 -16.76
CA PHE A 228 -3.66 12.07 -15.60
C PHE A 228 -5.18 12.26 -15.63
N GLU A 229 -5.73 12.46 -16.82
CA GLU A 229 -7.17 12.61 -17.08
C GLU A 229 -7.92 11.28 -16.83
N ASP A 230 -7.33 10.15 -17.22
CA ASP A 230 -7.89 8.80 -16.93
C ASP A 230 -7.88 8.46 -15.45
N LEU A 231 -6.95 9.03 -14.69
CA LEU A 231 -6.93 8.89 -13.23
C LEU A 231 -7.70 10.01 -12.50
N ASN A 232 -8.08 11.07 -13.23
CA ASN A 232 -8.65 12.29 -12.67
C ASN A 232 -7.75 12.87 -11.56
N LEU A 233 -6.44 12.89 -11.85
CA LEU A 233 -5.40 13.52 -11.03
C LEU A 233 -5.35 15.03 -11.28
N PRO A 234 -4.78 15.82 -10.34
CA PRO A 234 -4.55 17.25 -10.54
C PRO A 234 -3.42 17.51 -11.56
N GLY A 235 -3.72 17.30 -12.84
CA GLY A 235 -2.74 17.28 -13.92
C GLY A 235 -1.88 18.54 -14.04
N GLU A 236 -2.45 19.72 -13.83
CA GLU A 236 -1.70 21.00 -13.85
C GLU A 236 -0.59 21.05 -12.79
N SER A 237 -0.92 20.71 -11.54
CA SER A 237 0.05 20.62 -10.45
C SER A 237 1.15 19.61 -10.75
N LEU A 238 0.79 18.43 -11.26
CA LEU A 238 1.76 17.36 -11.56
C LEU A 238 2.67 17.73 -12.73
N ARG A 239 2.14 18.33 -13.82
CA ARG A 239 2.95 18.83 -14.93
C ARG A 239 3.96 19.86 -14.45
N LYS A 240 3.52 20.85 -13.66
CA LYS A 240 4.43 21.86 -13.06
C LYS A 240 5.55 21.24 -12.23
N ILE A 241 5.28 20.15 -11.50
CA ILE A 241 6.29 19.43 -10.71
C ILE A 241 7.32 18.73 -11.61
N MET A 242 6.87 18.14 -12.73
CA MET A 242 7.74 17.38 -13.65
C MET A 242 8.59 18.24 -14.58
N GLU A 243 8.26 19.54 -14.72
CA GLU A 243 9.10 20.53 -15.41
C GLU A 243 10.40 20.84 -14.63
N ALA A 244 10.58 20.32 -13.41
CA ALA A 244 11.84 20.45 -12.68
C ALA A 244 12.96 19.70 -13.42
N GLU A 245 14.10 20.37 -13.63
CA GLU A 245 15.26 19.74 -14.27
C GLU A 245 15.96 18.74 -13.36
N ASP A 246 16.01 19.07 -12.07
CA ASP A 246 16.66 18.29 -11.02
C ASP A 246 15.87 18.37 -9.71
N GLY A 247 16.24 17.52 -8.75
CA GLY A 247 15.73 17.55 -7.39
C GLY A 247 14.93 16.30 -7.01
N LEU A 248 14.40 16.29 -5.80
CA LEU A 248 13.71 15.14 -5.21
C LEU A 248 12.19 15.35 -5.21
N ILE A 249 11.47 14.40 -5.82
CA ILE A 249 10.02 14.28 -5.80
C ILE A 249 9.65 13.01 -5.02
N VAL A 250 8.84 13.17 -3.97
CA VAL A 250 8.43 12.06 -3.11
C VAL A 250 6.95 11.79 -3.26
N LEU A 251 6.57 10.57 -3.61
CA LEU A 251 5.19 10.11 -3.54
C LEU A 251 4.97 9.27 -2.28
N ALA A 252 4.04 9.69 -1.43
CA ALA A 252 3.73 9.03 -0.18
C ALA A 252 2.29 8.49 -0.14
N GLY A 253 2.11 7.39 0.58
CA GLY A 253 0.81 6.78 0.78
C GLY A 253 0.91 5.35 1.28
N VAL A 254 -0.19 4.84 1.84
CA VAL A 254 -0.28 3.43 2.27
C VAL A 254 -0.23 2.48 1.07
N THR A 255 -0.08 1.18 1.33
CA THR A 255 -0.17 0.16 0.29
C THR A 255 -1.54 0.22 -0.40
N GLY A 256 -1.55 0.11 -1.73
CA GLY A 256 -2.78 0.19 -2.52
C GLY A 256 -3.37 1.60 -2.65
N SER A 257 -2.61 2.66 -2.33
CA SER A 257 -3.07 4.04 -2.55
C SER A 257 -2.89 4.54 -4.00
N GLY A 258 -2.31 3.72 -4.89
CA GLY A 258 -2.09 4.06 -6.31
C GLY A 258 -0.79 4.82 -6.61
N LYS A 259 0.19 4.82 -5.69
CA LYS A 259 1.49 5.51 -5.87
C LYS A 259 2.19 5.11 -7.18
N SER A 260 2.36 3.81 -7.41
CA SER A 260 3.05 3.28 -8.58
C SER A 260 2.36 3.68 -9.87
N THR A 261 1.01 3.69 -9.89
CA THR A 261 0.22 4.15 -11.04
C THR A 261 0.42 5.64 -11.32
N THR A 262 0.42 6.48 -10.27
CA THR A 262 0.68 7.91 -10.41
C THR A 262 2.11 8.19 -10.87
N ILE A 263 3.12 7.53 -10.30
CA ILE A 263 4.52 7.62 -10.77
C ILE A 263 4.63 7.18 -12.22
N ALA A 264 4.03 6.05 -12.60
CA ALA A 264 4.08 5.58 -13.97
C ALA A 264 3.49 6.62 -14.93
N SER A 265 2.35 7.23 -14.57
CA SER A 265 1.75 8.31 -15.36
C SER A 265 2.68 9.54 -15.46
N MET A 266 3.41 9.86 -14.39
CA MET A 266 4.37 10.97 -14.36
C MET A 266 5.60 10.69 -15.23
N ILE A 267 6.22 9.52 -15.06
CA ILE A 267 7.37 9.10 -15.86
C ILE A 267 6.99 8.97 -17.34
N ASP A 268 5.82 8.45 -17.66
CA ASP A 268 5.36 8.33 -19.04
C ASP A 268 5.06 9.71 -19.66
N TRP A 269 4.58 10.67 -18.88
CA TRP A 269 4.50 12.06 -19.33
C TRP A 269 5.89 12.63 -19.64
N ILE A 270 6.90 12.40 -18.81
CA ILE A 270 8.28 12.83 -19.10
C ILE A 270 8.78 12.16 -20.40
N ASN A 271 8.53 10.86 -20.55
CA ASN A 271 8.88 10.09 -21.74
C ASN A 271 8.24 10.60 -23.03
N GLU A 272 7.04 11.18 -22.95
CA GLU A 272 6.32 11.79 -24.07
C GLU A 272 6.80 13.20 -24.42
N ASN A 273 7.36 13.94 -23.45
CA ASN A 273 7.57 15.38 -23.58
C ASN A 273 9.05 15.79 -23.62
N HIS A 274 9.95 14.96 -23.10
CA HIS A 274 11.38 15.25 -23.03
C HIS A 274 12.20 14.12 -23.64
N ALA A 275 13.41 14.43 -24.08
CA ALA A 275 14.39 13.43 -24.53
C ALA A 275 15.41 13.24 -23.40
N LYS A 276 15.11 12.33 -22.48
CA LYS A 276 15.90 12.06 -21.27
C LYS A 276 16.28 10.57 -21.21
N HIS A 277 17.33 10.23 -20.48
CA HIS A 277 17.58 8.88 -20.00
C HIS A 277 16.91 8.70 -18.64
N ILE A 278 15.93 7.80 -18.59
CA ILE A 278 15.20 7.47 -17.35
C ILE A 278 15.66 6.10 -16.87
N VAL A 279 16.13 6.02 -15.63
CA VAL A 279 16.52 4.74 -15.01
C VAL A 279 15.60 4.46 -13.81
N THR A 280 14.97 3.29 -13.79
CA THR A 280 14.16 2.83 -12.66
C THR A 280 14.82 1.66 -11.94
N VAL A 281 14.71 1.64 -10.61
CA VAL A 281 15.08 0.51 -9.75
C VAL A 281 13.86 0.17 -8.89
N GLU A 282 13.29 -1.01 -9.11
CA GLU A 282 11.97 -1.38 -8.60
C GLU A 282 11.96 -2.79 -7.97
N ASP A 283 11.03 -3.04 -7.04
CA ASP A 283 10.87 -4.33 -6.35
C ASP A 283 9.37 -4.63 -6.12
N PRO A 284 8.66 -5.25 -7.09
CA PRO A 284 9.07 -5.50 -8.48
C PRO A 284 8.76 -4.31 -9.42
N ILE A 285 9.03 -4.49 -10.71
CA ILE A 285 8.47 -3.62 -11.75
C ILE A 285 6.95 -3.81 -11.83
N GLU A 286 6.20 -2.71 -11.63
CA GLU A 286 4.73 -2.71 -11.65
C GLU A 286 4.16 -2.32 -13.02
N PHE A 287 4.86 -1.43 -13.73
CA PHE A 287 4.51 -0.94 -15.06
C PHE A 287 5.71 -1.04 -15.99
N GLU A 288 5.49 -1.53 -17.20
CA GLU A 288 6.53 -1.56 -18.23
C GLU A 288 6.39 -0.34 -19.14
N PHE A 289 7.46 0.41 -19.30
CA PHE A 289 7.48 1.57 -20.19
C PHE A 289 7.93 1.18 -21.58
N THR A 290 7.27 1.75 -22.59
CA THR A 290 7.77 1.73 -23.97
C THR A 290 8.52 3.03 -24.22
N ASN A 291 9.72 2.95 -24.80
CA ASN A 291 10.49 4.14 -25.19
C ASN A 291 9.67 4.99 -26.17
N LYS A 292 9.55 6.29 -25.87
CA LYS A 292 8.93 7.29 -26.75
C LYS A 292 9.98 8.31 -27.17
N ARG A 293 10.05 9.47 -26.51
CA ARG A 293 11.14 10.44 -26.72
C ARG A 293 12.31 10.19 -25.78
N SER A 294 12.04 9.64 -24.61
CA SER A 294 13.07 9.23 -23.66
C SER A 294 13.52 7.79 -23.89
N PHE A 295 14.76 7.52 -23.49
CA PHE A 295 15.28 6.17 -23.38
C PHE A 295 15.09 5.69 -21.95
N ILE A 296 14.42 4.55 -21.74
CA ILE A 296 14.07 4.06 -20.40
C ILE A 296 14.74 2.72 -20.14
N SER A 297 15.48 2.64 -19.03
CA SER A 297 16.09 1.43 -18.51
C SER A 297 15.44 1.05 -17.18
N GLN A 298 14.72 -0.06 -17.11
CA GLN A 298 14.11 -0.54 -15.87
C GLN A 298 14.92 -1.71 -15.29
N ARG A 299 15.13 -1.70 -13.96
CA ARG A 299 15.87 -2.75 -13.25
C ARG A 299 15.05 -3.27 -12.08
N GLU A 300 14.79 -4.57 -12.07
CA GLU A 300 14.08 -5.25 -10.99
C GLU A 300 15.06 -5.88 -9.99
N ILE A 301 14.80 -5.67 -8.70
CA ILE A 301 15.55 -6.33 -7.62
C ILE A 301 15.29 -7.84 -7.63
N GLY A 302 16.34 -8.64 -7.46
CA GLY A 302 16.31 -10.09 -7.53
C GLY A 302 16.38 -10.67 -8.94
N VAL A 303 16.19 -9.84 -9.98
CA VAL A 303 16.22 -10.26 -11.39
C VAL A 303 17.40 -9.60 -12.12
N ASP A 304 17.39 -8.27 -12.23
CA ASP A 304 18.41 -7.50 -12.97
C ASP A 304 19.54 -7.00 -12.05
N CYS A 305 19.30 -7.01 -10.75
CA CYS A 305 20.24 -6.61 -9.72
C CYS A 305 19.95 -7.30 -8.40
N VAL A 306 21.00 -7.56 -7.62
CA VAL A 306 20.89 -8.36 -6.38
C VAL A 306 20.08 -7.63 -5.30
N ASP A 307 20.35 -6.33 -5.12
CA ASP A 307 19.68 -5.48 -4.14
C ASP A 307 19.69 -4.01 -4.58
N PHE A 308 18.89 -3.18 -3.89
CA PHE A 308 18.82 -1.73 -4.14
C PHE A 308 20.19 -1.07 -4.03
N LYS A 309 21.00 -1.46 -3.06
CA LYS A 309 22.32 -0.87 -2.78
C LYS A 309 23.29 -1.07 -3.95
N ALA A 310 23.35 -2.28 -4.50
CA ALA A 310 24.17 -2.61 -5.65
C ALA A 310 23.69 -1.89 -6.91
N ALA A 311 22.36 -1.81 -7.11
CA ALA A 311 21.77 -1.08 -8.23
C ALA A 311 22.16 0.41 -8.19
N ILE A 312 21.91 1.05 -7.04
CA ILE A 312 22.16 2.46 -6.78
C ILE A 312 23.63 2.87 -6.98
N ARG A 313 24.59 2.05 -6.50
CA ARG A 313 26.03 2.32 -6.65
C ARG A 313 26.50 2.48 -8.08
N THR A 314 25.84 1.80 -9.01
CA THR A 314 26.18 1.82 -10.43
C THR A 314 25.38 2.84 -11.21
N LEU A 315 24.24 3.27 -10.66
CA LEU A 315 23.22 4.04 -11.37
C LEU A 315 23.73 5.38 -11.90
N VAL A 316 24.50 6.13 -11.11
CA VAL A 316 25.07 7.42 -11.53
C VAL A 316 26.10 7.31 -12.67
N ARG A 317 26.59 6.11 -12.97
CA ARG A 317 27.50 5.86 -14.10
C ARG A 317 26.76 5.40 -15.36
N GLN A 318 25.44 5.34 -15.30
CA GLN A 318 24.58 4.98 -16.42
C GLN A 318 24.13 6.21 -17.20
N ASP A 319 24.65 7.40 -16.89
CA ASP A 319 24.25 8.67 -17.52
C ASP A 319 22.72 8.93 -17.45
N PRO A 320 22.07 8.81 -16.26
CA PRO A 320 20.64 9.10 -16.15
C PRO A 320 20.38 10.61 -16.06
N ASP A 321 19.24 11.07 -16.57
CA ASP A 321 18.68 12.39 -16.26
C ASP A 321 17.59 12.29 -15.19
N VAL A 322 16.80 11.22 -15.24
CA VAL A 322 15.69 10.94 -14.32
C VAL A 322 15.87 9.58 -13.67
N ILE A 323 15.67 9.52 -12.36
CA ILE A 323 15.89 8.33 -11.55
C ILE A 323 14.61 8.01 -10.79
N LEU A 324 14.10 6.78 -10.89
CA LEU A 324 13.06 6.27 -10.00
C LEU A 324 13.65 5.25 -9.03
N ILE A 325 13.57 5.57 -7.75
CA ILE A 325 13.86 4.63 -6.66
C ILE A 325 12.51 4.13 -6.13
N GLY A 326 12.20 2.87 -6.39
CA GLY A 326 10.89 2.27 -6.10
C GLY A 326 10.40 2.55 -4.69
N GLU A 327 11.23 2.34 -3.66
CA GLU A 327 10.91 2.72 -2.28
C GLU A 327 12.16 3.13 -1.48
N MET A 328 12.05 4.23 -0.73
CA MET A 328 13.13 4.72 0.15
C MET A 328 12.92 4.23 1.59
N ARG A 329 13.25 2.96 1.85
CA ARG A 329 12.99 2.30 3.14
C ARG A 329 14.00 2.62 4.24
N ASP A 330 15.23 2.92 3.86
CA ASP A 330 16.36 3.06 4.76
C ASP A 330 17.18 4.32 4.49
N GLN A 331 18.08 4.62 5.43
CA GLN A 331 18.95 5.81 5.39
C GLN A 331 19.81 5.83 4.12
N GLU A 332 20.41 4.70 3.75
CA GLU A 332 21.36 4.63 2.62
C GLU A 332 20.66 4.92 1.28
N THR A 333 19.47 4.33 1.08
CA THR A 333 18.65 4.55 -0.12
C THR A 333 18.17 6.00 -0.21
N PHE A 334 17.74 6.58 0.90
CA PHE A 334 17.30 7.98 0.93
C PHE A 334 18.47 8.96 0.72
N GLU A 335 19.61 8.74 1.39
CA GLU A 335 20.84 9.53 1.20
C GLU A 335 21.27 9.52 -0.26
N PHE A 336 21.26 8.35 -0.91
CA PHE A 336 21.56 8.28 -2.33
C PHE A 336 20.61 9.13 -3.18
N GLY A 337 19.30 8.99 -2.98
CA GLY A 337 18.32 9.78 -3.75
C GLY A 337 18.53 11.28 -3.56
N LEU A 338 18.88 11.70 -2.35
CA LEU A 338 19.17 13.09 -2.05
C LEU A 338 20.47 13.58 -2.70
N THR A 339 21.54 12.77 -2.69
CA THR A 339 22.81 13.09 -3.36
C THR A 339 22.68 13.07 -4.88
N ALA A 340 21.91 12.15 -5.44
CA ALA A 340 21.61 12.14 -6.87
C ALA A 340 20.85 13.42 -7.27
N ALA A 341 19.87 13.82 -6.47
CA ALA A 341 19.17 15.09 -6.66
C ALA A 341 20.10 16.31 -6.58
N GLU A 342 21.03 16.33 -5.62
CA GLU A 342 22.04 17.39 -5.46
C GLU A 342 23.01 17.48 -6.65
N THR A 343 23.27 16.36 -7.32
CA THR A 343 24.18 16.26 -8.47
C THR A 343 23.50 16.52 -9.81
N GLY A 344 22.26 17.04 -9.80
CA GLY A 344 21.58 17.50 -11.01
C GLY A 344 20.60 16.50 -11.64
N HIS A 345 20.25 15.43 -10.93
CA HIS A 345 19.27 14.45 -11.43
C HIS A 345 17.86 14.77 -10.91
N LEU A 346 16.83 14.46 -11.69
CA LEU A 346 15.45 14.45 -11.18
C LEU A 346 15.15 13.07 -10.58
N VAL A 347 14.95 13.02 -9.27
CA VAL A 347 14.79 11.78 -8.51
C VAL A 347 13.36 11.63 -8.01
N PHE A 348 12.73 10.52 -8.37
CA PHE A 348 11.46 10.06 -7.82
C PHE A 348 11.70 9.02 -6.74
N GLY A 349 10.96 9.11 -5.64
CA GLY A 349 10.97 8.12 -4.57
C GLY A 349 9.60 7.88 -4.00
N THR A 350 9.37 6.70 -3.43
CA THR A 350 8.17 6.44 -2.62
C THR A 350 8.43 6.26 -1.13
N LEU A 351 7.45 6.66 -0.34
CA LEU A 351 7.39 6.44 1.10
C LEU A 351 6.02 5.93 1.55
N HIS A 352 6.02 5.24 2.69
CA HIS A 352 4.79 4.93 3.42
C HIS A 352 4.51 5.98 4.50
N ALA A 353 3.73 7.00 4.13
CA ALA A 353 3.23 8.02 5.03
C ALA A 353 1.84 8.49 4.58
N GLY A 354 1.00 8.93 5.51
CA GLY A 354 -0.38 9.31 5.23
C GLY A 354 -0.58 10.77 4.82
N THR A 355 0.35 11.65 5.16
CA THR A 355 0.30 13.10 4.88
C THR A 355 1.69 13.67 4.62
N VAL A 356 1.76 14.90 4.12
CA VAL A 356 3.01 15.62 3.87
C VAL A 356 3.82 15.77 5.17
N SER A 357 3.18 16.21 6.27
CA SER A 357 3.86 16.36 7.56
C SER A 357 4.37 15.01 8.10
N GLN A 358 3.59 13.93 7.92
CA GLN A 358 4.04 12.58 8.30
C GLN A 358 5.20 12.10 7.42
N SER A 359 5.23 12.49 6.14
CA SER A 359 6.31 12.14 5.22
C SER A 359 7.64 12.76 5.67
N ILE A 360 7.64 14.05 6.05
CA ILE A 360 8.82 14.69 6.65
C ILE A 360 9.27 13.96 7.93
N GLY A 361 8.34 13.66 8.83
CA GLY A 361 8.65 12.89 10.04
C GLY A 361 9.23 11.51 9.75
N ARG A 362 8.72 10.82 8.72
CA ARG A 362 9.22 9.51 8.29
C ARG A 362 10.65 9.61 7.74
N ILE A 363 10.92 10.62 6.91
CA ILE A 363 12.25 10.90 6.35
C ILE A 363 13.25 11.16 7.49
N LEU A 364 12.92 12.05 8.43
CA LEU A 364 13.76 12.34 9.59
C LEU A 364 14.00 11.09 10.44
N GLY A 365 12.97 10.24 10.59
CA GLY A 365 13.06 8.98 11.33
C GLY A 365 14.00 7.93 10.71
N LEU A 366 14.44 8.10 9.46
CA LEU A 366 15.49 7.26 8.87
C LEU A 366 16.89 7.60 9.40
N PHE A 367 17.06 8.76 10.04
CA PHE A 367 18.35 9.30 10.43
C PHE A 367 18.47 9.51 11.95
N PRO A 368 19.67 9.35 12.52
CA PRO A 368 19.98 9.78 13.88
C PRO A 368 19.62 11.26 14.12
N PRO A 369 19.11 11.64 15.31
CA PRO A 369 18.68 13.00 15.61
C PRO A 369 19.73 14.09 15.38
N ASP A 370 21.01 13.79 15.59
CA ASP A 370 22.14 14.68 15.36
C ASP A 370 22.33 15.06 13.88
N LYS A 371 21.85 14.21 12.96
CA LYS A 371 21.90 14.46 11.51
C LYS A 371 20.70 15.23 10.98
N HIS A 372 19.65 15.46 11.78
CA HIS A 372 18.40 16.07 11.30
C HIS A 372 18.60 17.46 10.73
N HIS A 373 19.51 18.26 11.28
CA HIS A 373 19.83 19.59 10.75
C HIS A 373 20.39 19.50 9.32
N VAL A 374 21.39 18.64 9.10
CA VAL A 374 22.02 18.45 7.78
C VAL A 374 21.01 17.91 6.78
N LEU A 375 20.19 16.95 7.18
CA LEU A 375 19.13 16.40 6.34
C LEU A 375 18.12 17.46 5.93
N ARG A 376 17.66 18.31 6.87
CA ARG A 376 16.75 19.41 6.57
C ARG A 376 17.34 20.41 5.59
N GLN A 377 18.63 20.72 5.74
CA GLN A 377 19.35 21.55 4.80
C GLN A 377 19.40 20.91 3.40
N GLY A 378 19.71 19.61 3.32
CA GLY A 378 19.65 18.87 2.04
C GLY A 378 18.25 18.89 1.41
N LEU A 379 17.19 18.66 2.19
CA LEU A 379 15.81 18.76 1.73
C LEU A 379 15.46 20.18 1.26
N GLN A 380 15.94 21.22 1.95
CA GLN A 380 15.70 22.61 1.56
C GLN A 380 16.21 22.92 0.15
N PHE A 381 17.38 22.39 -0.22
CA PHE A 381 17.97 22.61 -1.54
C PHE A 381 17.38 21.70 -2.61
N ASN A 382 17.20 20.43 -2.27
CA ASN A 382 16.96 19.39 -3.27
C ASN A 382 15.49 19.00 -3.40
N LEU A 383 14.65 19.17 -2.38
CA LEU A 383 13.22 18.83 -2.49
C LEU A 383 12.53 19.72 -3.53
N ARG A 384 11.69 19.10 -4.36
CA ARG A 384 10.79 19.77 -5.31
C ARG A 384 9.35 19.60 -4.90
N SER A 385 8.93 18.39 -4.54
CA SER A 385 7.56 18.15 -4.11
C SER A 385 7.42 16.91 -3.21
N ILE A 386 6.40 16.94 -2.35
CA ILE A 386 5.84 15.76 -1.68
C ILE A 386 4.38 15.64 -2.09
N ILE A 387 4.01 14.50 -2.67
CA ILE A 387 2.65 14.17 -3.12
C ILE A 387 2.15 13.01 -2.27
N CYS A 388 1.19 13.25 -1.39
CA CYS A 388 0.53 12.19 -0.61
C CYS A 388 -0.76 11.78 -1.30
N GLN A 389 -1.02 10.47 -1.37
CA GLN A 389 -2.19 9.94 -2.09
C GLN A 389 -2.95 8.91 -1.25
N LYS A 390 -4.28 8.97 -1.35
CA LYS A 390 -5.22 7.94 -0.88
C LYS A 390 -6.27 7.66 -1.94
N LEU A 391 -6.88 6.47 -1.91
CA LEU A 391 -8.01 6.12 -2.78
C LEU A 391 -9.31 6.20 -1.99
N VAL A 392 -10.28 6.93 -2.52
CA VAL A 392 -11.63 7.05 -1.95
C VAL A 392 -12.63 6.37 -2.87
N PRO A 393 -13.60 5.58 -2.35
CA PRO A 393 -14.65 4.99 -3.17
C PRO A 393 -15.41 6.05 -3.97
N SER A 394 -15.66 5.78 -5.25
CA SER A 394 -16.38 6.68 -6.15
C SER A 394 -17.42 5.89 -6.96
N PRO A 395 -18.65 6.41 -7.13
CA PRO A 395 -19.64 5.79 -7.99
C PRO A 395 -19.26 5.82 -9.49
N VAL A 396 -18.35 6.71 -9.90
CA VAL A 396 -17.99 6.91 -11.31
C VAL A 396 -16.93 5.91 -11.77
N ARG A 397 -15.86 5.71 -10.99
CA ARG A 397 -14.69 4.89 -11.36
C ARG A 397 -14.34 3.80 -10.33
N GLY A 398 -15.25 3.52 -9.39
CA GLY A 398 -15.02 2.58 -8.28
C GLY A 398 -14.14 3.17 -7.18
N ARG A 399 -12.96 3.71 -7.54
CA ARG A 399 -12.06 4.45 -6.63
C ARG A 399 -11.45 5.66 -7.32
N GLN A 400 -11.28 6.74 -6.58
CA GLN A 400 -10.71 8.00 -7.04
C GLN A 400 -9.49 8.36 -6.19
N PRO A 401 -8.33 8.67 -6.80
CA PRO A 401 -7.20 9.25 -6.06
C PRO A 401 -7.56 10.63 -5.51
N ILE A 402 -7.20 10.86 -4.25
CA ILE A 402 -7.24 12.16 -3.60
C ILE A 402 -5.82 12.48 -3.17
N ASN A 403 -5.36 13.68 -3.54
CA ASN A 403 -3.98 14.10 -3.39
C ASN A 403 -3.86 15.25 -2.37
N GLU A 404 -2.78 15.22 -1.61
CA GLU A 404 -2.22 16.36 -0.90
C GLU A 404 -0.85 16.63 -1.53
N ILE A 405 -0.62 17.85 -2.02
CA ILE A 405 0.55 18.22 -2.81
C ILE A 405 1.22 19.42 -2.15
N LEU A 406 2.47 19.22 -1.73
CA LEU A 406 3.39 20.27 -1.30
C LEU A 406 4.39 20.52 -2.42
N ILE A 407 4.58 21.77 -2.81
CA ILE A 407 5.65 22.19 -3.73
C ILE A 407 6.67 23.01 -2.94
N ALA A 408 7.96 22.80 -3.17
CA ALA A 408 9.04 23.40 -2.39
C ALA A 408 9.29 24.88 -2.76
N SER A 409 8.31 25.74 -2.49
CA SER A 409 8.42 27.19 -2.64
C SER A 409 9.37 27.81 -1.60
N PRO A 410 9.80 29.09 -1.74
CA PRO A 410 10.71 29.73 -0.78
C PRO A 410 10.22 29.68 0.68
N ILE A 411 8.91 29.82 0.92
CA ILE A 411 8.33 29.72 2.26
C ILE A 411 8.38 28.29 2.82
N VAL A 412 8.17 27.27 1.98
CA VAL A 412 8.30 25.86 2.37
C VAL A 412 9.75 25.54 2.72
N LYS A 413 10.69 25.98 1.90
CA LYS A 413 12.13 25.84 2.15
C LYS A 413 12.54 26.44 3.49
N LYS A 414 12.04 27.65 3.81
CA LYS A 414 12.24 28.29 5.11
C LYS A 414 11.67 27.46 6.27
N ILE A 415 10.43 26.97 6.13
CA ILE A 415 9.78 26.13 7.16
C ILE A 415 10.56 24.84 7.41
N LEU A 416 11.06 24.20 6.35
CA LEU A 416 11.87 22.98 6.47
C LEU A 416 13.17 23.23 7.24
N ALA A 417 13.84 24.34 6.96
CA ALA A 417 15.06 24.76 7.65
C ALA A 417 14.81 25.06 9.14
N GLU A 418 13.71 25.72 9.46
CA GLU A 418 13.31 26.06 10.83
C GLU A 418 12.78 24.86 11.64
N GLY A 419 12.52 23.72 11.00
CA GLY A 419 11.87 22.58 11.66
C GLY A 419 10.39 22.81 12.01
N ALA A 420 9.75 23.78 11.37
CA ALA A 420 8.41 24.24 11.71
C ALA A 420 7.31 23.47 10.94
N ASP A 421 7.43 22.15 10.80
CA ASP A 421 6.65 21.30 9.89
C ASP A 421 5.13 21.42 10.07
N LYS A 422 4.66 21.79 11.27
CA LYS A 422 3.24 22.05 11.58
C LYS A 422 2.64 23.20 10.75
N LYS A 423 3.48 24.14 10.28
CA LYS A 423 3.05 25.29 9.45
C LYS A 423 2.79 24.90 8.00
N LEU A 424 3.26 23.74 7.53
CA LEU A 424 3.16 23.33 6.13
C LEU A 424 1.71 23.22 5.65
N ASN A 425 0.79 22.76 6.50
CA ASN A 425 -0.62 22.64 6.12
C ASN A 425 -1.26 24.01 5.80
N ALA A 426 -0.96 25.03 6.61
CA ALA A 426 -1.43 26.40 6.36
C ALA A 426 -0.88 26.97 5.05
N VAL A 427 0.40 26.71 4.76
CA VAL A 427 1.01 27.11 3.49
C VAL A 427 0.35 26.40 2.31
N MET A 428 0.12 25.09 2.38
CA MET A 428 -0.56 24.36 1.30
C MET A 428 -1.99 24.86 1.07
N MET A 429 -2.73 25.21 2.14
CA MET A 429 -4.08 25.76 2.01
C MET A 429 -4.09 27.07 1.20
N GLY A 430 -3.09 27.94 1.39
CA GLY A 430 -2.96 29.20 0.65
C GLY A 430 -2.21 29.09 -0.70
N GLY A 431 -1.42 28.04 -0.90
CA GLY A 431 -0.52 27.87 -2.05
C GLY A 431 -1.15 27.32 -3.32
N ARG A 432 -2.45 27.53 -3.54
CA ARG A 432 -3.17 26.92 -4.67
C ARG A 432 -2.65 27.40 -6.03
N GLU A 433 -2.31 28.68 -6.15
CA GLU A 433 -1.71 29.26 -7.35
C GLU A 433 -0.33 28.66 -7.66
N ASP A 434 0.39 28.23 -6.62
CA ASP A 434 1.65 27.51 -6.79
C ASP A 434 1.44 26.06 -7.25
N GLY A 435 0.21 25.56 -7.28
CA GLY A 435 -0.14 24.18 -7.57
C GLY A 435 -0.23 23.29 -6.32
N MET A 436 -0.13 23.87 -5.11
CA MET A 436 -0.29 23.12 -3.87
C MET A 436 -1.76 22.81 -3.59
N MET A 437 -1.99 21.75 -2.83
CA MET A 437 -3.33 21.43 -2.35
C MET A 437 -3.29 20.55 -1.11
N THR A 438 -4.27 20.74 -0.23
CA THR A 438 -4.56 19.80 0.86
C THR A 438 -5.50 18.69 0.38
N PHE A 439 -5.52 17.55 1.10
CA PHE A 439 -6.50 16.49 0.84
C PHE A 439 -7.94 17.03 0.81
N ASP A 440 -8.29 17.91 1.75
CA ASP A 440 -9.64 18.45 1.86
C ASP A 440 -9.99 19.36 0.67
N GLN A 441 -9.02 20.11 0.13
CA GLN A 441 -9.24 20.91 -1.10
C GLN A 441 -9.42 20.01 -2.33
N CYS A 442 -8.60 18.97 -2.47
CA CYS A 442 -8.73 18.00 -3.56
C CYS A 442 -10.09 17.29 -3.48
N LEU A 443 -10.46 16.81 -2.29
CA LEU A 443 -11.73 16.13 -2.04
C LEU A 443 -12.93 17.03 -2.31
N LEU A 444 -12.89 18.30 -1.89
CA LEU A 444 -13.93 19.28 -2.20
C LEU A 444 -14.07 19.50 -3.71
N GLY A 445 -12.96 19.52 -4.46
CA GLY A 445 -12.96 19.57 -5.92
C GLY A 445 -13.72 18.40 -6.53
N HIS A 446 -13.44 17.17 -6.08
CA HIS A 446 -14.16 15.97 -6.54
C HIS A 446 -15.64 15.97 -6.17
N CYS A 447 -16.02 16.49 -5.00
CA CYS A 447 -17.44 16.64 -4.63
C CYS A 447 -18.16 17.63 -5.55
N LYS A 448 -17.55 18.79 -5.82
CA LYS A 448 -18.12 19.80 -6.73
C LYS A 448 -18.26 19.27 -8.17
N ALA A 449 -17.36 18.37 -8.57
CA ALA A 449 -17.42 17.69 -9.87
C ALA A 449 -18.38 16.49 -9.92
N GLY A 450 -19.05 16.15 -8.81
CA GLY A 450 -19.95 14.97 -8.74
C GLY A 450 -19.22 13.63 -8.83
N VAL A 451 -17.91 13.59 -8.62
CA VAL A 451 -17.10 12.37 -8.69
C VAL A 451 -17.14 11.60 -7.37
N ILE A 452 -17.29 12.30 -6.25
CA ILE A 452 -17.39 11.72 -4.91
C ILE A 452 -18.58 12.32 -4.18
N GLU A 453 -19.45 11.45 -3.66
CA GLU A 453 -20.59 11.84 -2.83
C GLU A 453 -20.13 12.54 -1.54
N VAL A 454 -20.87 13.57 -1.11
CA VAL A 454 -20.53 14.38 0.07
C VAL A 454 -20.41 13.52 1.34
N ASP A 455 -21.33 12.57 1.54
CA ASP A 455 -21.31 11.67 2.69
C ASP A 455 -20.08 10.74 2.69
N MET A 456 -19.59 10.37 1.51
CA MET A 456 -18.36 9.61 1.38
C MET A 456 -17.16 10.50 1.70
N ALA A 457 -17.12 11.72 1.14
CA ALA A 457 -16.05 12.66 1.40
C ALA A 457 -15.91 13.01 2.89
N LEU A 458 -17.01 13.21 3.62
CA LEU A 458 -16.98 13.48 5.06
C LEU A 458 -16.26 12.41 5.87
N LYS A 459 -16.26 11.13 5.43
CA LYS A 459 -15.55 10.03 6.10
C LYS A 459 -14.03 10.09 5.91
N TYR A 460 -13.57 10.78 4.87
CA TYR A 460 -12.15 10.88 4.50
C TYR A 460 -11.56 12.28 4.69
N ALA A 461 -12.39 13.26 5.04
CA ALA A 461 -11.98 14.61 5.37
C ALA A 461 -11.09 14.62 6.61
N THR A 462 -10.10 15.49 6.62
CA THR A 462 -9.18 15.67 7.75
C THR A 462 -9.92 16.24 8.95
N ASN A 463 -10.84 17.18 8.70
CA ASN A 463 -11.78 17.71 9.68
C ASN A 463 -13.20 17.71 9.07
N PRO A 464 -14.06 16.73 9.41
CA PRO A 464 -15.40 16.60 8.85
C PRO A 464 -16.29 17.83 9.07
N ASP A 465 -16.19 18.49 10.22
CA ASP A 465 -17.01 19.66 10.55
C ASP A 465 -16.63 20.86 9.68
N GLN A 466 -15.33 21.16 9.56
CA GLN A 466 -14.86 22.21 8.66
C GLN A 466 -15.13 21.87 7.19
N PHE A 467 -14.98 20.61 6.80
CA PHE A 467 -15.27 20.17 5.44
C PHE A 467 -16.75 20.38 5.10
N LYS A 468 -17.68 20.05 6.02
CA LYS A 468 -19.11 20.28 5.83
C LYS A 468 -19.44 21.75 5.57
N LEU A 469 -18.83 22.66 6.33
CA LEU A 469 -18.99 24.10 6.12
C LEU A 469 -18.46 24.53 4.75
N ARG A 470 -17.30 24.02 4.32
CA ARG A 470 -16.72 24.31 3.00
C ARG A 470 -17.59 23.78 1.85
N VAL A 471 -18.21 22.61 2.00
CA VAL A 471 -19.17 22.06 1.02
C VAL A 471 -20.38 22.99 0.87
N GLN A 472 -20.82 23.63 1.95
CA GLN A 472 -21.90 24.63 1.96
C GLN A 472 -21.46 26.01 1.44
N GLY A 473 -20.21 26.17 1.01
CA GLY A 473 -19.66 27.44 0.53
C GLY A 473 -19.22 28.39 1.64
N ILE A 474 -19.14 27.92 2.89
CA ILE A 474 -18.70 28.72 4.04
C ILE A 474 -17.20 28.51 4.25
N GLU A 475 -16.40 29.52 3.92
CA GLU A 475 -14.99 29.56 4.31
C GLU A 475 -14.86 30.18 5.69
N LEU A 476 -14.48 29.37 6.69
CA LEU A 476 -14.02 29.89 7.97
C LEU A 476 -12.67 30.56 7.72
N GLY A 477 -12.67 31.88 7.62
CA GLY A 477 -11.43 32.68 7.62
C GLY A 477 -10.60 32.28 8.83
N GLY A 478 -9.42 31.71 8.58
CA GLY A 478 -8.44 31.46 9.63
C GLY A 478 -8.13 32.78 10.31
N SER A 479 -8.32 32.83 11.63
CA SER A 479 -7.92 33.95 12.47
C SER A 479 -6.41 34.14 12.40
N SER A 480 -5.92 34.88 11.41
CA SER A 480 -4.65 35.61 11.47
C SER A 480 -4.99 37.07 11.75
N GLY A 481 -5.33 37.34 13.02
CA GLY A 481 -5.26 38.69 13.56
C GLY A 481 -3.79 39.12 13.55
N GLY A 482 -3.45 39.92 12.56
CA GLY A 482 -2.15 40.56 12.40
C GLY A 482 -2.34 41.72 11.44
N ILE A 483 -2.81 42.84 11.98
CA ILE A 483 -2.76 44.14 11.30
C ILE A 483 -1.28 44.40 11.02
N ILE A 484 -0.89 44.36 9.75
CA ILE A 484 0.39 44.91 9.29
C ILE A 484 0.06 46.33 8.83
N GLY A 485 0.37 47.29 9.71
CA GLY A 485 0.70 48.65 9.33
C GLY A 485 2.20 48.78 9.12
#